data_AF-A0A7K0ZR53-F1
#
_entry.id   AF-A0A7K0ZR53-F1
#
_cell.length_a   1.000
_cell.length_b   1.000
_cell.length_c   1.000
_cell.angle_alpha   90.00
_cell.angle_beta   90.00
_cell.angle_gamma   90.00
#
_symmetry.space_group_name_H-M   'P 1'
#
loop_
_entity.id
_entity.type
_entity.pdbx_description
1 polymer ?
#
loop_
_entity_poly.entity_id
_entity_poly.type
_entity_poly.pdbx_seq_one_letter_code
_entity_poly.pdbx_strand_id
1 'polypeptide(L)'
;MKSFYHRFLVSVVLTSAVVVSVSLSNVNAASNAGGKCTKAGVTAKSGKSTLKCTKVGSKLVWVAQKSATSGSSGTQPTSQRDIPAIIQNWGFNFADYSAATGKAGDMLIKGVTPPTFTGPNAATDNAMYRLLIGPIGAVVQGMVEPQYGFYLPLGTSVISMVDGTVCDVPKLYSNDYSVRVAPPGMSCMQGGAYILYEHEHILNPTVKVGDKVTAGQKIGIVGDYNPYWKAKGLGVLETGVFFSKKGSNAPWHACLSSFLDPSKKTALLATLSSAFAAWEAELGDNTLYDEAKMSPVGCYTTAEMTDSNNKNTSNNGG
;
A
#
# COMPACT_ATOMS: atom_id res chain seq x y z
N MET A 1 -24.44 -78.07 -48.02
CA MET A 1 -23.73 -79.07 -47.20
C MET A 1 -22.24 -78.71 -47.17
N LYS A 2 -21.62 -78.76 -45.97
CA LYS A 2 -20.19 -78.52 -45.62
C LYS A 2 -19.77 -77.03 -45.54
N SER A 3 -19.45 -76.41 -44.38
CA SER A 3 -18.40 -76.68 -43.36
C SER A 3 -16.99 -76.44 -43.95
N PHE A 4 -15.99 -75.72 -43.39
CA PHE A 4 -15.68 -75.16 -42.06
C PHE A 4 -14.41 -74.24 -42.20
N TYR A 5 -14.27 -73.22 -41.33
CA TYR A 5 -13.08 -72.67 -40.62
C TYR A 5 -11.91 -71.89 -41.29
N HIS A 6 -11.84 -70.60 -40.89
CA HIS A 6 -10.76 -69.83 -40.23
C HIS A 6 -9.26 -70.04 -40.56
N ARG A 7 -8.57 -68.92 -40.88
CA ARG A 7 -7.23 -68.56 -40.37
C ARG A 7 -6.99 -67.03 -40.44
N PHE A 8 -6.32 -66.56 -39.38
CA PHE A 8 -5.86 -65.21 -39.04
C PHE A 8 -5.11 -64.46 -40.15
N LEU A 9 -5.23 -63.13 -40.17
CA LEU A 9 -4.15 -62.19 -40.52
C LEU A 9 -4.42 -60.81 -39.90
N VAL A 10 -3.52 -60.38 -39.01
CA VAL A 10 -3.44 -59.04 -38.41
C VAL A 10 -2.78 -58.11 -39.43
N SER A 11 -3.33 -56.92 -39.65
CA SER A 11 -2.69 -55.85 -40.43
C SER A 11 -2.72 -54.54 -39.66
N VAL A 12 -1.53 -54.08 -39.33
CA VAL A 12 -1.25 -52.77 -38.71
C VAL A 12 -1.33 -51.72 -39.83
N VAL A 13 -2.24 -50.75 -39.69
CA VAL A 13 -2.34 -49.59 -40.60
C VAL A 13 -1.82 -48.35 -39.89
N LEU A 14 -0.70 -47.83 -40.38
CA LEU A 14 -0.09 -46.57 -39.95
C LEU A 14 -0.52 -45.43 -40.90
N THR A 15 -1.06 -44.37 -40.29
CA THR A 15 -0.93 -42.94 -40.66
C THR A 15 -1.29 -42.45 -42.07
N SER A 16 -2.24 -41.52 -42.14
CA SER A 16 -2.01 -40.13 -42.59
C SER A 16 -3.30 -39.30 -42.39
N ALA A 17 -3.34 -38.44 -41.38
CA ALA A 17 -4.40 -37.45 -41.21
C ALA A 17 -4.04 -36.20 -42.03
N VAL A 18 -4.78 -35.95 -43.11
CA VAL A 18 -4.72 -34.70 -43.89
C VAL A 18 -5.35 -33.59 -43.05
N VAL A 19 -4.53 -32.66 -42.57
CA VAL A 19 -5.00 -31.43 -41.94
C VAL A 19 -5.28 -30.40 -43.03
N VAL A 20 -6.56 -30.19 -43.34
CA VAL A 20 -7.01 -29.08 -44.18
C VAL A 20 -6.85 -27.79 -43.37
N SER A 21 -5.83 -27.01 -43.71
CA SER A 21 -5.60 -25.67 -43.16
C SER A 21 -6.59 -24.69 -43.79
N VAL A 22 -7.71 -24.47 -43.11
CA VAL A 22 -8.63 -23.37 -43.44
C VAL A 22 -7.95 -22.06 -43.04
N SER A 23 -7.51 -21.28 -44.02
CA SER A 23 -6.96 -19.94 -43.80
C SER A 23 -8.08 -19.00 -43.35
N LEU A 24 -8.24 -18.84 -42.03
CA LEU A 24 -9.03 -17.75 -41.48
C LEU A 24 -8.26 -16.44 -41.71
N SER A 25 -8.80 -15.61 -42.59
CA SER A 25 -8.38 -14.24 -42.79
C SER A 25 -8.53 -13.46 -41.48
N ASN A 26 -7.47 -13.38 -40.69
CA ASN A 26 -7.43 -12.51 -39.52
C ASN A 26 -7.25 -11.08 -40.01
N VAL A 27 -8.38 -10.38 -40.15
CA VAL A 27 -8.40 -8.92 -40.18
C VAL A 27 -7.88 -8.45 -38.82
N ASN A 28 -6.59 -8.15 -38.76
CA ASN A 28 -5.94 -7.53 -37.59
C ASN A 28 -6.44 -6.09 -37.45
N ALA A 29 -7.67 -5.91 -36.95
CA ALA A 29 -8.02 -4.68 -36.27
C ALA A 29 -7.21 -4.67 -34.96
N ALA A 30 -6.27 -3.74 -34.85
CA ALA A 30 -5.44 -3.59 -33.65
C ALA A 30 -6.34 -3.56 -32.40
N SER A 31 -6.21 -4.57 -31.54
CA SER A 31 -7.02 -4.72 -30.34
C SER A 31 -6.60 -3.64 -29.33
N ASN A 32 -7.28 -2.50 -29.33
CA ASN A 32 -7.08 -1.43 -28.37
C ASN A 32 -8.02 -1.58 -27.17
N ALA A 33 -7.60 -1.13 -25.99
CA ALA A 33 -8.45 -1.10 -24.79
C ALA A 33 -9.73 -0.28 -25.05
N GLY A 34 -10.88 -0.77 -24.58
CA GLY A 34 -12.20 -0.18 -24.87
C GLY A 34 -12.80 -0.58 -26.22
N GLY A 35 -12.03 -1.22 -27.10
CA GLY A 35 -12.51 -1.75 -28.38
C GLY A 35 -13.48 -2.93 -28.20
N LYS A 36 -14.34 -3.17 -29.19
CA LYS A 36 -15.28 -4.31 -29.17
C LYS A 36 -14.53 -5.64 -29.35
N CYS A 37 -15.02 -6.67 -28.66
CA CYS A 37 -14.54 -8.04 -28.81
C CYS A 37 -15.73 -9.01 -28.93
N THR A 38 -15.53 -10.17 -29.57
CA THR A 38 -16.63 -11.05 -30.00
C THR A 38 -16.90 -12.21 -29.07
N LYS A 39 -15.97 -12.56 -28.17
CA LYS A 39 -16.11 -13.71 -27.28
C LYS A 39 -15.53 -13.43 -25.89
N ALA A 40 -16.35 -13.52 -24.85
CA ALA A 40 -15.90 -13.35 -23.48
C ALA A 40 -14.77 -14.34 -23.14
N GLY A 41 -13.77 -13.86 -22.40
CA GLY A 41 -12.66 -14.68 -21.91
C GLY A 41 -11.49 -14.85 -22.87
N VAL A 42 -11.59 -14.46 -24.16
CA VAL A 42 -10.42 -14.46 -25.05
C VAL A 42 -9.44 -13.34 -24.68
N THR A 43 -8.15 -13.57 -24.93
CA THR A 43 -7.08 -12.60 -24.66
C THR A 43 -6.39 -12.17 -25.97
N ALA A 44 -5.89 -10.93 -26.00
CA ALA A 44 -5.14 -10.38 -27.13
C ALA A 44 -3.97 -9.52 -26.63
N LYS A 45 -2.86 -9.48 -27.38
CA LYS A 45 -1.71 -8.62 -27.07
C LYS A 45 -1.89 -7.25 -27.72
N SER A 46 -1.66 -6.18 -26.95
CA SER A 46 -1.68 -4.80 -27.44
C SER A 46 -0.45 -4.06 -26.89
N GLY A 47 0.57 -3.87 -27.71
CA GLY A 47 1.86 -3.34 -27.27
C GLY A 47 2.47 -4.19 -26.14
N LYS A 48 2.74 -3.57 -24.99
CA LYS A 48 3.29 -4.24 -23.78
C LYS A 48 2.23 -4.87 -22.86
N SER A 49 0.94 -4.76 -23.19
CA SER A 49 -0.15 -5.20 -22.32
C SER A 49 -0.93 -6.36 -22.93
N THR A 50 -1.53 -7.19 -22.07
CA THR A 50 -2.51 -8.21 -22.48
C THR A 50 -3.90 -7.65 -22.22
N LEU A 51 -4.82 -7.73 -23.18
CA LEU A 51 -6.23 -7.39 -23.02
C LEU A 51 -7.05 -8.67 -22.86
N LYS A 52 -8.11 -8.65 -22.06
CA LYS A 52 -9.11 -9.72 -21.94
C LYS A 52 -10.48 -9.20 -22.33
N CYS A 53 -11.14 -9.93 -23.21
CA CYS A 53 -12.50 -9.64 -23.61
C CYS A 53 -13.45 -9.88 -22.42
N THR A 54 -14.01 -8.81 -21.89
CA THR A 54 -14.82 -8.83 -20.67
C THR A 54 -16.18 -8.21 -20.94
N LYS A 55 -17.22 -8.75 -20.31
CA LYS A 55 -18.58 -8.21 -20.40
C LYS A 55 -18.68 -7.00 -19.47
N VAL A 56 -18.90 -5.82 -20.06
CA VAL A 56 -19.12 -4.57 -19.36
C VAL A 56 -20.53 -4.08 -19.74
N GLY A 57 -21.46 -4.16 -18.79
CA GLY A 57 -22.88 -3.98 -19.05
C GLY A 57 -23.40 -5.03 -20.05
N SER A 58 -24.04 -4.56 -21.14
CA SER A 58 -24.58 -5.42 -22.21
C SER A 58 -23.59 -5.67 -23.36
N LYS A 59 -22.34 -5.16 -23.28
CA LYS A 59 -21.36 -5.21 -24.37
C LYS A 59 -20.10 -5.99 -23.97
N LEU A 60 -19.46 -6.61 -24.96
CA LEU A 60 -18.15 -7.24 -24.81
C LEU A 60 -17.06 -6.27 -25.30
N VAL A 61 -16.13 -5.94 -24.42
CA VAL A 61 -15.04 -4.99 -24.70
C VAL A 61 -13.68 -5.54 -24.25
N TRP A 62 -12.63 -5.13 -24.95
CA TRP A 62 -11.25 -5.40 -24.57
C TRP A 62 -10.90 -4.57 -23.33
N VAL A 63 -10.72 -5.24 -22.20
CA VAL A 63 -10.25 -4.61 -20.96
C VAL A 63 -8.78 -4.93 -20.81
N ALA A 64 -7.95 -3.92 -20.56
CA ALA A 64 -6.55 -4.15 -20.22
C ALA A 64 -6.51 -5.06 -18.99
N GLN A 65 -5.90 -6.23 -19.14
CA GLN A 65 -5.48 -6.97 -17.97
C GLN A 65 -4.44 -6.07 -17.32
N LYS A 66 -4.62 -5.84 -16.01
CA LYS A 66 -3.47 -5.55 -15.17
C LYS A 66 -2.42 -6.56 -15.64
N SER A 67 -1.29 -6.07 -16.16
CA SER A 67 -0.09 -6.87 -15.99
C SER A 67 -0.19 -7.29 -14.54
N ALA A 68 -0.09 -8.59 -14.26
CA ALA A 68 0.51 -8.92 -13.00
C ALA A 68 1.81 -8.13 -13.02
N THR A 69 1.81 -6.94 -12.41
CA THR A 69 3.02 -6.36 -11.87
C THR A 69 3.53 -7.53 -11.09
N SER A 70 4.58 -8.14 -11.65
CA SER A 70 5.26 -9.29 -11.13
C SER A 70 5.10 -9.22 -9.62
N GLY A 71 4.40 -10.21 -9.03
CA GLY A 71 4.43 -10.35 -7.58
C GLY A 71 5.89 -10.18 -7.20
N SER A 72 6.17 -9.22 -6.31
CA SER A 72 7.53 -8.77 -6.05
C SER A 72 8.43 -9.99 -6.01
N SER A 73 9.42 -10.06 -6.90
CA SER A 73 10.11 -11.30 -7.29
C SER A 73 10.96 -11.94 -6.17
N GLY A 74 10.64 -11.66 -4.91
CA GLY A 74 11.50 -11.90 -3.75
C GLY A 74 12.80 -11.10 -3.83
N THR A 75 12.95 -10.24 -4.83
CA THR A 75 14.20 -9.52 -5.12
C THR A 75 14.23 -8.20 -4.39
N GLN A 76 15.42 -7.86 -3.89
CA GLN A 76 15.69 -6.57 -3.30
C GLN A 76 15.39 -5.42 -4.28
N PRO A 77 14.60 -4.40 -3.88
CA PRO A 77 14.26 -3.28 -4.75
C PRO A 77 15.49 -2.40 -5.05
N THR A 78 15.57 -1.85 -6.25
CA THR A 78 16.58 -0.85 -6.65
C THR A 78 16.12 0.58 -6.41
N SER A 79 14.80 0.79 -6.35
CA SER A 79 14.13 2.03 -5.98
C SER A 79 12.71 1.73 -5.51
N GLN A 80 12.04 2.73 -4.97
CA GLN A 80 10.64 2.64 -4.56
C GLN A 80 9.69 2.25 -5.70
N ARG A 81 10.08 2.46 -6.96
CA ARG A 81 9.27 2.07 -8.13
C ARG A 81 9.10 0.55 -8.25
N ASP A 82 9.96 -0.22 -7.59
CA ASP A 82 9.91 -1.68 -7.54
C ASP A 82 8.95 -2.18 -6.44
N ILE A 83 8.42 -1.27 -5.61
CA ILE A 83 7.51 -1.60 -4.51
C ILE A 83 6.06 -1.64 -5.03
N PRO A 84 5.30 -2.70 -4.72
CA PRO A 84 3.93 -2.81 -5.20
C PRO A 84 3.01 -1.74 -4.58
N ALA A 85 2.07 -1.22 -5.36
CA ALA A 85 1.03 -0.33 -4.87
C ALA A 85 -0.22 -1.15 -4.50
N ILE A 86 -0.32 -1.59 -3.24
CA ILE A 86 -1.34 -2.54 -2.75
C ILE A 86 -1.97 -2.15 -1.40
N ILE A 87 -1.70 -0.96 -0.87
CA ILE A 87 -2.27 -0.48 0.39
C ILE A 87 -3.78 -0.26 0.20
N GLN A 88 -4.61 -0.90 1.03
CA GLN A 88 -6.07 -0.90 0.89
C GLN A 88 -6.80 -0.05 1.94
N ASN A 89 -6.10 0.34 3.01
CA ASN A 89 -6.56 1.20 4.11
C ASN A 89 -5.36 1.88 4.77
N TRP A 90 -5.58 2.76 5.75
CA TRP A 90 -4.54 3.57 6.40
C TRP A 90 -3.99 2.98 7.72
N GLY A 91 -4.24 1.70 7.99
CA GLY A 91 -3.79 1.02 9.22
C GLY A 91 -4.80 1.05 10.37
N PHE A 92 -5.96 1.69 10.18
CA PHE A 92 -7.10 1.68 11.11
C PHE A 92 -8.41 1.90 10.32
N ASN A 93 -9.55 1.84 11.00
CA ASN A 93 -10.83 2.20 10.40
C ASN A 93 -10.90 3.71 10.17
N PHE A 94 -10.52 4.13 8.96
CA PHE A 94 -10.51 5.53 8.54
C PHE A 94 -11.54 5.74 7.44
N ALA A 95 -12.40 6.74 7.60
CA ALA A 95 -13.47 7.08 6.68
C ALA A 95 -13.62 8.61 6.63
N ASP A 96 -14.33 9.11 5.64
CA ASP A 96 -14.61 10.55 5.49
C ASP A 96 -15.19 11.14 6.79
N TYR A 97 -14.84 12.40 7.05
CA TYR A 97 -15.28 13.08 8.27
C TYR A 97 -16.81 13.20 8.31
N SER A 98 -17.38 12.85 9.46
CA SER A 98 -18.80 12.98 9.77
C SER A 98 -19.00 14.01 10.87
N ALA A 99 -19.61 15.15 10.51
CA ALA A 99 -19.97 16.20 11.48
C ALA A 99 -20.96 15.72 12.56
N ALA A 100 -21.77 14.70 12.25
CA ALA A 100 -22.72 14.11 13.19
C ALA A 100 -22.03 13.37 14.35
N THR A 101 -20.89 12.74 14.06
CA THR A 101 -20.12 11.97 15.05
C THR A 101 -18.90 12.74 15.56
N GLY A 102 -18.46 13.77 14.84
CA GLY A 102 -17.20 14.48 15.12
C GLY A 102 -15.96 13.64 14.80
N LYS A 103 -16.10 12.61 13.96
CA LYS A 103 -15.06 11.62 13.67
C LYS A 103 -14.86 11.39 12.18
N ALA A 104 -13.64 11.02 11.82
CA ALA A 104 -13.29 10.45 10.52
C ALA A 104 -12.95 8.96 10.72
N GLY A 105 -13.95 8.08 10.56
CA GLY A 105 -13.88 6.71 11.04
C GLY A 105 -13.67 6.65 12.57
N ASP A 106 -12.58 6.04 13.01
CA ASP A 106 -12.19 5.95 14.42
C ASP A 106 -11.41 7.19 14.91
N MET A 107 -10.91 8.03 14.01
CA MET A 107 -10.19 9.25 14.37
C MET A 107 -11.16 10.29 14.94
N LEU A 108 -10.96 10.69 16.20
CA LEU A 108 -11.68 11.78 16.83
C LEU A 108 -11.06 13.11 16.37
N ILE A 109 -11.88 14.01 15.82
CA ILE A 109 -11.44 15.34 15.37
C ILE A 109 -12.11 16.40 16.24
N LYS A 110 -13.43 16.38 16.32
CA LYS A 110 -14.20 17.40 17.04
C LYS A 110 -13.91 17.38 18.54
N GLY A 111 -13.60 18.55 19.09
CA GLY A 111 -13.29 18.74 20.50
C GLY A 111 -11.89 18.30 20.92
N VAL A 112 -11.04 17.85 19.99
CA VAL A 112 -9.64 17.54 20.32
C VAL A 112 -8.88 18.84 20.54
N THR A 113 -8.22 18.95 21.70
CA THR A 113 -7.34 20.07 22.01
C THR A 113 -5.88 19.63 21.94
N PRO A 114 -5.07 20.22 21.04
CA PRO A 114 -3.64 19.94 20.95
C PRO A 114 -2.92 20.14 22.30
N PRO A 115 -1.86 19.39 22.59
CA PRO A 115 -0.92 19.76 23.64
C PRO A 115 -0.37 21.18 23.43
N THR A 116 -0.13 21.88 24.54
CA THR A 116 0.41 23.25 24.51
C THR A 116 1.67 23.31 25.35
N PHE A 117 2.71 23.90 24.78
CA PHE A 117 4.05 23.97 25.36
C PHE A 117 4.44 25.42 25.64
N THR A 118 5.27 25.60 26.67
CA THR A 118 5.88 26.86 27.07
C THR A 118 7.40 26.70 27.13
N GLY A 119 8.13 27.83 27.15
CA GLY A 119 9.59 27.83 27.21
C GLY A 119 10.27 27.94 25.84
N PRO A 120 11.60 27.73 25.77
CA PRO A 120 12.41 28.08 24.60
C PRO A 120 12.02 27.37 23.29
N ASN A 121 11.48 26.15 23.39
CA ASN A 121 11.09 25.33 22.23
C ASN A 121 9.60 25.42 21.89
N ALA A 122 8.82 26.21 22.63
CA ALA A 122 7.37 26.23 22.54
C ALA A 122 6.86 26.49 21.12
N ALA A 123 7.49 27.36 20.34
CA ALA A 123 7.07 27.63 18.97
C ALA A 123 7.15 26.36 18.09
N THR A 124 8.28 25.66 18.14
CA THR A 124 8.50 24.42 17.38
C THR A 124 7.60 23.29 17.86
N ASP A 125 7.50 23.09 19.18
CA ASP A 125 6.68 22.04 19.75
C ASP A 125 5.18 22.29 19.46
N ASN A 126 4.70 23.51 19.66
CA ASN A 126 3.32 23.86 19.34
C ASN A 126 3.02 23.74 17.84
N ALA A 127 3.97 24.02 16.94
CA ALA A 127 3.77 23.82 15.51
C ALA A 127 3.60 22.33 15.16
N MET A 128 4.44 21.46 15.71
CA MET A 128 4.40 20.02 15.45
C MET A 128 3.19 19.34 16.09
N TYR A 129 2.89 19.63 17.36
CA TYR A 129 1.82 19.00 18.12
C TYR A 129 0.42 19.53 17.76
N ARG A 130 0.31 20.52 16.86
CA ARG A 130 -0.97 20.92 16.27
C ARG A 130 -1.44 20.00 15.16
N LEU A 131 -0.61 19.09 14.66
CA LEU A 131 -0.99 18.14 13.61
C LEU A 131 -1.69 16.92 14.22
N LEU A 132 -2.86 16.54 13.70
CA LEU A 132 -3.54 15.29 14.05
C LEU A 132 -3.11 14.11 13.16
N ILE A 133 -2.61 14.46 11.97
CA ILE A 133 -1.93 13.59 11.02
C ILE A 133 -0.60 14.26 10.73
N GLY A 134 0.51 13.66 11.18
CA GLY A 134 1.80 14.31 11.24
C GLY A 134 2.89 13.38 11.79
N PRO A 135 4.18 13.71 11.66
CA PRO A 135 4.71 14.95 11.12
C PRO A 135 5.00 14.84 9.60
N ILE A 136 4.04 14.37 8.79
CA ILE A 136 4.17 14.31 7.32
C ILE A 136 4.69 15.63 6.75
N GLY A 137 5.76 15.57 5.96
CA GLY A 137 6.36 16.75 5.35
C GLY A 137 7.29 17.58 6.24
N ALA A 138 7.40 17.27 7.53
CA ALA A 138 8.39 17.91 8.39
C ALA A 138 9.81 17.51 7.96
N VAL A 139 10.76 18.44 8.14
CA VAL A 139 12.17 18.15 7.87
C VAL A 139 12.78 17.48 9.10
N VAL A 140 12.97 16.18 9.02
CA VAL A 140 13.61 15.34 10.04
C VAL A 140 14.99 14.94 9.54
N GLN A 141 16.05 15.27 10.30
CA GLN A 141 17.44 14.99 9.91
C GLN A 141 17.82 15.53 8.51
N GLY A 142 17.23 16.65 8.10
CA GLY A 142 17.49 17.27 6.79
C GLY A 142 16.71 16.65 5.63
N MET A 143 15.81 15.70 5.88
CA MET A 143 14.97 15.05 4.89
C MET A 143 13.49 15.18 5.23
N VAL A 144 12.60 15.11 4.22
CA VAL A 144 11.16 15.35 4.36
C VAL A 144 10.42 14.06 4.75
N GLU A 145 9.91 13.98 5.97
CA GLU A 145 9.30 12.78 6.57
C GLU A 145 8.22 12.16 5.67
N PRO A 146 8.43 10.90 5.17
CA PRO A 146 7.46 10.19 4.35
C PRO A 146 6.43 9.36 5.14
N GLN A 147 6.66 9.11 6.43
CA GLN A 147 5.77 8.30 7.27
C GLN A 147 4.61 9.13 7.84
N TYR A 148 3.53 8.45 8.19
CA TYR A 148 2.31 9.06 8.72
C TYR A 148 2.15 8.66 10.17
N GLY A 149 2.28 9.62 11.09
CA GLY A 149 1.73 9.48 12.43
C GLY A 149 0.28 9.92 12.45
N PHE A 150 -0.59 9.06 12.97
CA PHE A 150 -2.00 9.32 13.21
C PHE A 150 -2.24 9.39 14.72
N TYR A 151 -2.78 10.51 15.20
CA TYR A 151 -3.19 10.64 16.59
C TYR A 151 -4.65 10.17 16.74
N LEU A 152 -4.83 9.06 17.46
CA LEU A 152 -6.08 8.30 17.50
C LEU A 152 -6.51 8.05 18.95
N PRO A 153 -7.81 7.92 19.26
CA PRO A 153 -8.25 7.56 20.61
C PRO A 153 -7.54 6.30 21.14
N LEU A 154 -7.14 6.31 22.41
CA LEU A 154 -6.52 5.15 23.05
C LEU A 154 -7.44 3.91 22.93
N GLY A 155 -6.85 2.76 22.62
CA GLY A 155 -7.59 1.50 22.39
C GLY A 155 -8.17 1.33 20.99
N THR A 156 -8.01 2.31 20.08
CA THR A 156 -8.35 2.16 18.66
C THR A 156 -7.66 0.92 18.08
N SER A 157 -8.40 0.13 17.29
CA SER A 157 -7.83 -1.09 16.70
C SER A 157 -6.91 -0.72 15.53
N VAL A 158 -5.72 -1.31 15.52
CA VAL A 158 -4.80 -1.24 14.39
C VAL A 158 -5.06 -2.45 13.50
N ILE A 159 -5.20 -2.21 12.20
CA ILE A 159 -5.51 -3.23 11.19
C ILE A 159 -4.42 -3.26 10.12
N SER A 160 -4.22 -4.40 9.48
CA SER A 160 -3.23 -4.51 8.41
C SER A 160 -3.63 -3.69 7.19
N MET A 161 -2.71 -2.87 6.68
CA MET A 161 -2.88 -2.11 5.44
C MET A 161 -2.98 -2.99 4.18
N VAL A 162 -2.41 -4.19 4.20
CA VAL A 162 -2.22 -5.05 3.01
C VAL A 162 -2.52 -6.51 3.32
N ASP A 163 -2.84 -7.30 2.30
CA ASP A 163 -2.71 -8.76 2.39
C ASP A 163 -1.22 -9.11 2.40
N GLY A 164 -0.81 -10.12 3.18
CA GLY A 164 0.60 -10.46 3.21
C GLY A 164 1.01 -11.46 4.28
N THR A 165 2.28 -11.37 4.68
CA THR A 165 2.88 -12.20 5.73
C THR A 165 3.59 -11.30 6.73
N VAL A 166 3.31 -11.48 8.01
CA VAL A 166 4.03 -10.78 9.08
C VAL A 166 5.47 -11.31 9.10
N CYS A 167 6.45 -10.47 8.79
CA CYS A 167 7.86 -10.88 8.72
C CYS A 167 8.70 -10.34 9.87
N ASP A 168 8.19 -9.34 10.60
CA ASP A 168 8.88 -8.79 11.75
C ASP A 168 7.87 -8.16 12.73
N VAL A 169 8.11 -8.37 14.04
CA VAL A 169 7.32 -7.80 15.14
C VAL A 169 8.28 -7.31 16.23
N PRO A 170 9.11 -6.29 15.93
CA PRO A 170 10.15 -5.87 16.85
C PRO A 170 9.53 -5.09 18.01
N LYS A 171 10.14 -5.20 19.18
CA LYS A 171 9.86 -4.32 20.31
C LYS A 171 10.66 -3.03 20.13
N LEU A 172 10.00 -1.88 20.25
CA LEU A 172 10.61 -0.56 20.12
C LEU A 172 11.16 -0.06 21.47
N TYR A 173 11.98 0.99 21.40
CA TYR A 173 12.54 1.66 22.59
C TYR A 173 11.45 2.23 23.51
N SER A 174 10.30 2.59 22.94
CA SER A 174 9.09 3.09 23.59
C SER A 174 8.30 2.00 24.33
N ASN A 175 8.79 0.76 24.36
CA ASN A 175 8.15 -0.41 25.01
C ASN A 175 6.80 -0.83 24.38
N ASP A 176 6.51 -0.33 23.18
CA ASP A 176 5.50 -0.82 22.25
C ASP A 176 6.19 -1.62 21.11
N TYR A 177 5.44 -1.96 20.05
CA TYR A 177 5.89 -2.83 18.97
C TYR A 177 5.67 -2.22 17.60
N SER A 178 6.45 -2.65 16.61
CA SER A 178 6.06 -2.53 15.21
C SER A 178 5.48 -3.86 14.73
N VAL A 179 4.60 -3.83 13.72
CA VAL A 179 4.15 -5.01 12.97
C VAL A 179 4.39 -4.73 11.49
N ARG A 180 5.28 -5.52 10.88
CA ARG A 180 5.74 -5.32 9.51
C ARG A 180 5.31 -6.47 8.62
N VAL A 181 4.54 -6.13 7.59
CA VAL A 181 3.91 -7.10 6.69
C VAL A 181 4.56 -7.05 5.32
N ALA A 182 5.10 -8.16 4.86
CA ALA A 182 5.62 -8.28 3.51
C ALA A 182 4.48 -8.57 2.49
N PRO A 183 4.55 -8.02 1.27
CA PRO A 183 3.55 -8.27 0.24
C PRO A 183 3.53 -9.74 -0.21
N PRO A 184 2.43 -10.21 -0.85
CA PRO A 184 2.39 -11.55 -1.43
C PRO A 184 3.54 -11.78 -2.42
N GLY A 185 4.22 -12.93 -2.29
CA GLY A 185 5.38 -13.28 -3.11
C GLY A 185 6.74 -12.82 -2.55
N MET A 186 6.75 -11.93 -1.55
CA MET A 186 7.96 -11.57 -0.82
C MET A 186 8.24 -12.57 0.29
N SER A 187 9.47 -13.09 0.34
CA SER A 187 9.91 -13.99 1.41
C SER A 187 10.34 -13.21 2.64
N CYS A 188 9.95 -13.69 3.82
CA CYS A 188 10.58 -13.24 5.05
C CYS A 188 12.03 -13.72 5.10
N MET A 189 12.88 -12.89 5.68
CA MET A 189 14.27 -13.14 6.01
C MET A 189 14.44 -12.95 7.52
N GLN A 190 15.62 -13.28 8.05
CA GLN A 190 15.90 -13.05 9.47
C GLN A 190 15.74 -11.55 9.80
N GLY A 191 14.77 -11.23 10.65
CA GLY A 191 14.49 -9.86 11.08
C GLY A 191 13.79 -8.97 10.05
N GLY A 192 13.08 -9.52 9.04
CA GLY A 192 12.26 -8.69 8.14
C GLY A 192 12.05 -9.26 6.74
N ALA A 193 11.94 -8.37 5.76
CA ALA A 193 11.89 -8.66 4.33
C ALA A 193 12.43 -7.44 3.56
N TYR A 194 12.69 -7.59 2.25
CA TYR A 194 13.19 -6.46 1.46
C TYR A 194 12.19 -5.33 1.31
N ILE A 195 10.90 -5.63 1.42
CA ILE A 195 9.78 -4.69 1.34
C ILE A 195 8.81 -5.05 2.46
N LEU A 196 8.46 -4.06 3.27
CA LEU A 196 7.56 -4.18 4.41
C LEU A 196 6.59 -2.98 4.42
N TYR A 197 5.32 -3.26 4.66
CA TYR A 197 4.33 -2.26 5.06
C TYR A 197 4.28 -2.26 6.57
N GLU A 198 4.67 -1.13 7.15
CA GLU A 198 4.95 -1.00 8.57
C GLU A 198 3.82 -0.30 9.31
N HIS A 199 3.59 -0.77 10.53
CA HIS A 199 2.72 -0.17 11.51
C HIS A 199 3.52 -0.11 12.82
N GLU A 200 3.92 1.07 13.26
CA GLU A 200 4.68 1.29 14.49
C GLU A 200 3.78 1.83 15.60
N HIS A 201 4.31 1.78 16.82
CA HIS A 201 3.59 2.16 18.03
C HIS A 201 2.32 1.33 18.23
N ILE A 202 2.46 0.01 18.18
CA ILE A 202 1.40 -0.96 18.44
C ILE A 202 1.54 -1.53 19.85
N LEU A 203 0.45 -1.47 20.61
CA LEU A 203 0.29 -2.24 21.84
C LEU A 203 -0.48 -3.53 21.57
N ASN A 204 -0.17 -4.55 22.38
CA ASN A 204 -0.80 -5.87 22.35
C ASN A 204 -0.94 -6.46 20.93
N PRO A 205 0.18 -6.69 20.19
CA PRO A 205 0.10 -7.31 18.88
C PRO A 205 -0.69 -8.62 18.93
N THR A 206 -1.63 -8.78 18.01
CA THR A 206 -2.49 -9.99 17.91
C THR A 206 -1.99 -10.98 16.87
N VAL A 207 -0.82 -10.72 16.29
CA VAL A 207 -0.17 -11.52 15.25
C VAL A 207 1.29 -11.77 15.61
N LYS A 208 1.88 -12.77 14.98
CA LYS A 208 3.31 -13.12 15.12
C LYS A 208 3.96 -13.35 13.77
N VAL A 209 5.29 -13.36 13.73
CA VAL A 209 6.07 -13.66 12.52
C VAL A 209 5.63 -14.99 11.91
N GLY A 210 5.41 -15.00 10.60
CA GLY A 210 4.92 -16.13 9.82
C GLY A 210 3.41 -16.15 9.61
N ASP A 211 2.63 -15.39 10.39
CA ASP A 211 1.18 -15.31 10.20
C ASP A 211 0.85 -14.68 8.83
N LYS A 212 -0.15 -15.25 8.15
CA LYS A 212 -0.79 -14.63 6.99
C LYS A 212 -1.86 -13.67 7.48
N VAL A 213 -1.87 -12.47 6.93
CA VAL A 213 -2.86 -11.45 7.25
C VAL A 213 -3.58 -11.00 5.99
N THR A 214 -4.82 -10.56 6.18
CA THR A 214 -5.60 -9.87 5.14
C THR A 214 -5.69 -8.38 5.47
N ALA A 215 -5.79 -7.54 4.44
CA ALA A 215 -6.02 -6.12 4.62
C ALA A 215 -7.30 -5.90 5.43
N GLY A 216 -7.23 -5.11 6.50
CA GLY A 216 -8.32 -4.87 7.45
C GLY A 216 -8.37 -5.85 8.62
N GLN A 217 -7.55 -6.90 8.64
CA GLN A 217 -7.42 -7.77 9.81
C GLN A 217 -6.77 -7.02 10.97
N LYS A 218 -7.34 -7.12 12.17
CA LYS A 218 -6.76 -6.56 13.39
C LYS A 218 -5.40 -7.18 13.70
N ILE A 219 -4.41 -6.31 13.96
CA ILE A 219 -3.03 -6.68 14.28
C ILE A 219 -2.57 -6.14 15.65
N GLY A 220 -3.36 -5.28 16.29
CA GLY A 220 -3.09 -4.76 17.63
C GLY A 220 -3.99 -3.59 17.98
N ILE A 221 -3.52 -2.73 18.87
CA ILE A 221 -4.16 -1.46 19.22
C ILE A 221 -3.14 -0.32 19.23
N VAL A 222 -3.62 0.91 19.10
CA VAL A 222 -2.80 2.12 19.06
C VAL A 222 -1.96 2.27 20.33
N GLY A 223 -0.70 2.68 20.16
CA GLY A 223 0.29 2.85 21.21
C GLY A 223 0.17 4.17 21.94
N ASP A 224 0.59 4.18 23.20
CA ASP A 224 0.41 5.30 24.12
C ASP A 224 1.74 5.98 24.50
N TYR A 225 2.77 5.78 23.69
CA TYR A 225 4.14 6.20 24.04
C TYR A 225 4.31 7.72 24.14
N ASN A 226 3.52 8.51 23.40
CA ASN A 226 3.59 9.97 23.45
C ASN A 226 2.85 10.48 24.70
N PRO A 227 3.54 10.96 25.74
CA PRO A 227 2.90 11.28 27.02
C PRO A 227 1.95 12.49 26.92
N TYR A 228 2.22 13.42 26.00
CA TYR A 228 1.44 14.64 25.85
C TYR A 228 0.08 14.36 25.21
N TRP A 229 0.07 13.56 24.14
CA TRP A 229 -1.16 13.12 23.52
C TRP A 229 -1.91 12.08 24.36
N LYS A 230 -1.19 11.21 25.07
CA LYS A 230 -1.78 10.29 26.05
C LYS A 230 -2.58 11.03 27.12
N ALA A 231 -2.07 12.15 27.61
CA ALA A 231 -2.79 13.01 28.56
C ALA A 231 -4.08 13.62 27.98
N LYS A 232 -4.24 13.63 26.65
CA LYS A 232 -5.45 14.03 25.93
C LYS A 232 -6.35 12.84 25.54
N GLY A 233 -6.02 11.63 25.99
CA GLY A 233 -6.76 10.41 25.65
C GLY A 233 -6.48 9.88 24.24
N LEU A 234 -5.43 10.38 23.58
CA LEU A 234 -5.01 9.92 22.25
C LEU A 234 -3.67 9.17 22.34
N GLY A 235 -3.51 8.16 21.50
CA GLY A 235 -2.25 7.49 21.22
C GLY A 235 -1.77 7.80 19.80
N VAL A 236 -0.72 7.12 19.38
CA VAL A 236 -0.08 7.29 18.08
C VAL A 236 -0.05 5.94 17.36
N LEU A 237 -0.44 5.95 16.09
CA LEU A 237 -0.11 4.90 15.13
C LEU A 237 0.77 5.53 14.07
N GLU A 238 1.96 4.99 13.85
CA GLU A 238 2.78 5.41 12.72
C GLU A 238 2.75 4.36 11.62
N THR A 239 2.66 4.80 10.36
CA THR A 239 2.60 3.89 9.21
C THR A 239 3.56 4.32 8.11
N GLY A 240 4.23 3.33 7.53
CA GLY A 240 5.30 3.55 6.56
C GLY A 240 5.43 2.44 5.54
N VAL A 241 6.15 2.74 4.45
CA VAL A 241 6.71 1.73 3.56
C VAL A 241 8.19 1.63 3.85
N PHE A 242 8.59 0.55 4.52
CA PHE A 242 9.97 0.23 4.86
C PHE A 242 10.56 -0.70 3.81
N PHE A 243 11.77 -0.43 3.33
CA PHE A 243 12.44 -1.31 2.37
C PHE A 243 13.97 -1.26 2.47
N SER A 244 14.62 -2.33 2.03
CA SER A 244 16.07 -2.38 1.89
C SER A 244 16.46 -2.18 0.42
N LYS A 245 17.11 -1.06 0.11
CA LYS A 245 17.51 -0.73 -1.27
C LYS A 245 18.77 -1.47 -1.69
N LYS A 246 18.79 -2.04 -2.90
CA LYS A 246 19.95 -2.73 -3.47
C LYS A 246 21.16 -1.78 -3.50
N GLY A 247 22.28 -2.24 -2.96
CA GLY A 247 23.50 -1.42 -2.84
C GLY A 247 23.52 -0.47 -1.64
N SER A 248 22.51 -0.55 -0.76
CA SER A 248 22.48 0.16 0.52
C SER A 248 22.39 -0.85 1.67
N ASN A 249 23.08 -0.53 2.77
CA ASN A 249 22.98 -1.27 4.04
C ASN A 249 22.04 -0.58 5.04
N ALA A 250 21.38 0.50 4.62
CA ALA A 250 20.49 1.28 5.45
C ALA A 250 19.02 0.94 5.21
N PRO A 251 18.15 1.10 6.22
CA PRO A 251 16.71 1.12 6.02
C PRO A 251 16.29 2.34 5.21
N TRP A 252 15.23 2.18 4.41
CA TRP A 252 14.64 3.25 3.63
C TRP A 252 13.14 3.32 3.82
N HIS A 253 12.62 4.54 3.76
CA HIS A 253 11.22 4.87 3.83
C HIS A 253 10.76 5.61 2.58
N ALA A 254 9.50 5.38 2.19
CA ALA A 254 8.86 6.08 1.08
C ALA A 254 7.42 6.45 1.43
N CYS A 255 6.91 7.51 0.80
CA CYS A 255 5.61 8.05 1.15
C CYS A 255 4.47 7.06 0.88
N LEU A 256 3.68 6.78 1.92
CA LEU A 256 2.59 5.79 1.93
C LEU A 256 1.58 5.98 0.78
N SER A 257 1.14 7.22 0.51
CA SER A 257 0.16 7.52 -0.56
C SER A 257 0.62 7.15 -1.98
N SER A 258 1.93 6.92 -2.18
CA SER A 258 2.46 6.44 -3.45
C SER A 258 2.13 4.97 -3.72
N PHE A 259 1.80 4.20 -2.68
CA PHE A 259 1.61 2.75 -2.73
C PHE A 259 0.17 2.30 -2.48
N LEU A 260 -0.80 3.21 -2.57
CA LEU A 260 -2.22 2.89 -2.49
C LEU A 260 -2.65 1.98 -3.64
N ASP A 261 -3.46 0.96 -3.34
CA ASP A 261 -4.09 0.12 -4.37
C ASP A 261 -4.84 1.03 -5.36
N PRO A 262 -4.57 0.93 -6.68
CA PRO A 262 -5.18 1.82 -7.66
C PRO A 262 -6.72 1.83 -7.65
N SER A 263 -7.37 0.74 -7.23
CA SER A 263 -8.83 0.65 -7.11
C SER A 263 -9.40 1.35 -5.87
N LYS A 264 -8.55 1.64 -4.88
CA LYS A 264 -8.91 2.32 -3.63
C LYS A 264 -8.35 3.74 -3.54
N LYS A 265 -7.30 4.04 -4.31
CA LYS A 265 -6.51 5.28 -4.24
C LYS A 265 -7.37 6.54 -4.18
N THR A 266 -8.31 6.73 -5.11
CA THR A 266 -9.14 7.94 -5.12
C THR A 266 -9.95 8.10 -3.83
N ALA A 267 -10.56 7.02 -3.32
CA ALA A 267 -11.34 7.06 -2.09
C ALA A 267 -10.44 7.32 -0.87
N LEU A 268 -9.31 6.62 -0.77
CA LEU A 268 -8.38 6.78 0.35
C LEU A 268 -7.79 8.19 0.43
N LEU A 269 -7.41 8.78 -0.71
CA LEU A 269 -6.92 10.16 -0.77
C LEU A 269 -8.02 11.15 -0.41
N ALA A 270 -9.27 10.94 -0.85
CA ALA A 270 -10.39 11.78 -0.48
C ALA A 270 -10.69 11.74 1.03
N THR A 271 -10.60 10.55 1.66
CA THR A 271 -10.72 10.41 3.11
C THR A 271 -9.62 11.16 3.85
N LEU A 272 -8.38 11.11 3.36
CA LEU A 272 -7.26 11.85 3.95
C LEU A 272 -7.48 13.37 3.85
N SER A 273 -7.83 13.88 2.67
CA SER A 273 -8.19 15.31 2.47
C SER A 273 -9.38 15.74 3.36
N SER A 274 -10.39 14.88 3.50
CA SER A 274 -11.55 15.15 4.35
C SER A 274 -11.17 15.32 5.82
N ALA A 275 -10.21 14.54 6.32
CA ALA A 275 -9.72 14.68 7.69
C ALA A 275 -8.83 15.91 7.87
N PHE A 276 -7.98 16.24 6.89
CA PHE A 276 -7.21 17.49 6.89
C PHE A 276 -8.13 18.70 7.00
N ALA A 277 -9.10 18.83 6.10
CA ALA A 277 -10.05 19.93 6.10
C ALA A 277 -10.88 20.01 7.39
N ALA A 278 -11.30 18.86 7.94
CA ALA A 278 -12.05 18.82 9.19
C ALA A 278 -11.21 19.27 10.39
N TRP A 279 -9.92 18.91 10.44
CA TRP A 279 -9.02 19.34 11.50
C TRP A 279 -8.68 20.82 11.44
N GLU A 280 -8.41 21.32 10.24
CA GLU A 280 -8.22 22.75 10.00
C GLU A 280 -9.46 23.57 10.40
N ALA A 281 -10.66 23.08 10.08
CA ALA A 281 -11.90 23.70 10.50
C ALA A 281 -12.10 23.67 12.03
N GLU A 282 -11.75 22.58 12.69
CA GLU A 282 -11.83 22.46 14.16
C GLU A 282 -10.88 23.45 14.86
N LEU A 283 -9.70 23.67 14.30
CA LEU A 283 -8.72 24.62 14.85
C LEU A 283 -8.93 26.07 14.38
N GLY A 284 -9.81 26.31 13.40
CA GLY A 284 -9.96 27.60 12.76
C GLY A 284 -8.70 28.08 12.01
N ASP A 285 -7.92 27.14 11.49
CA ASP A 285 -6.60 27.36 10.88
C ASP A 285 -6.47 26.49 9.62
N ASN A 286 -6.56 27.13 8.45
CA ASN A 286 -6.53 26.47 7.13
C ASN A 286 -5.13 26.42 6.50
N THR A 287 -4.09 26.49 7.33
CA THR A 287 -2.68 26.52 6.88
C THR A 287 -1.88 25.30 7.31
N LEU A 288 -2.52 24.33 7.97
CA LEU A 288 -1.84 23.18 8.57
C LEU A 288 -1.44 22.16 7.51
N TYR A 289 -2.29 21.96 6.49
CA TYR A 289 -2.10 20.96 5.45
C TYR A 289 -2.12 21.61 4.07
N ASP A 290 -0.93 21.90 3.52
CA ASP A 290 -0.80 22.43 2.17
C ASP A 290 -0.90 21.31 1.12
N GLU A 291 -2.14 20.87 0.85
CA GLU A 291 -2.41 19.79 -0.11
C GLU A 291 -1.91 20.10 -1.52
N ALA A 292 -1.76 21.37 -1.90
CA ALA A 292 -1.23 21.76 -3.20
C ALA A 292 0.27 21.41 -3.36
N LYS A 293 1.00 21.28 -2.25
CA LYS A 293 2.38 20.78 -2.21
C LYS A 293 2.46 19.26 -2.10
N MET A 294 1.33 18.58 -1.96
CA MET A 294 1.28 17.12 -1.81
C MET A 294 0.91 16.46 -3.14
N SER A 295 1.81 15.64 -3.69
CA SER A 295 1.55 14.93 -4.95
C SER A 295 2.04 13.48 -4.87
N PRO A 296 1.18 12.49 -4.56
CA PRO A 296 -0.26 12.61 -4.22
C PRO A 296 -0.51 13.23 -2.82
N VAL A 297 -1.77 13.48 -2.46
CA VAL A 297 -2.16 13.95 -1.12
C VAL A 297 -1.49 13.10 -0.03
N GLY A 298 -0.91 13.77 0.96
CA GLY A 298 -0.09 13.20 2.02
C GLY A 298 1.41 13.00 1.66
N CYS A 299 1.81 13.12 0.39
CA CYS A 299 3.21 13.07 -0.03
C CYS A 299 3.76 14.46 -0.34
N TYR A 300 4.45 15.09 0.61
CA TYR A 300 5.24 16.30 0.35
C TYR A 300 6.51 16.03 -0.45
N THR A 301 6.93 14.77 -0.52
CA THR A 301 8.04 14.33 -1.35
C THR A 301 7.74 12.95 -1.94
N THR A 302 8.27 12.72 -3.13
CA THR A 302 8.43 11.36 -3.68
C THR A 302 9.88 10.90 -3.56
N ALA A 303 10.74 11.59 -2.80
CA ALA A 303 12.06 11.10 -2.48
C ALA A 303 11.98 9.97 -1.45
N GLU A 304 12.90 9.03 -1.55
CA GLU A 304 13.10 7.98 -0.55
C GLU A 304 13.98 8.55 0.56
N MET A 305 13.63 8.29 1.82
CA MET A 305 14.45 8.66 2.98
C MET A 305 15.18 7.45 3.53
N THR A 306 16.30 7.68 4.22
CA THR A 306 17.00 6.64 4.96
C THR A 306 17.16 7.05 6.42
N ASP A 307 17.05 6.10 7.35
CA ASP A 307 17.18 6.38 8.78
C ASP A 307 18.65 6.55 9.21
N SER A 308 19.57 6.54 8.23
CA SER A 308 20.99 6.75 8.48
C SER A 308 21.25 8.21 8.82
N ASN A 309 21.71 8.44 10.05
CA ASN A 309 22.34 9.66 10.57
C ASN A 309 23.60 10.07 9.77
N ASN A 310 23.52 10.28 8.47
CA ASN A 310 24.63 10.85 7.72
C ASN A 310 24.60 12.36 7.84
N LYS A 311 25.22 12.84 8.93
CA LYS A 311 26.05 14.05 8.92
C LYS A 311 27.11 13.93 7.81
N ASN A 312 26.71 14.01 6.54
CA ASN A 312 27.55 14.26 5.37
C ASN A 312 26.73 14.08 4.09
N THR A 313 25.89 15.06 3.78
CA THR A 313 25.79 15.52 2.40
C THR A 313 26.18 16.99 2.39
N SER A 314 27.50 17.23 2.43
CA SER A 314 28.02 18.51 1.97
C SER A 314 27.54 18.68 0.53
N ASN A 315 26.85 19.79 0.28
CA ASN A 315 26.72 20.37 -1.05
C ASN A 315 28.10 20.41 -1.71
N ASN A 316 28.37 19.51 -2.64
CA ASN A 316 29.32 19.77 -3.71
C ASN A 316 28.49 20.17 -4.93
N GLY A 317 28.03 21.42 -4.91
CA GLY A 317 27.71 22.18 -6.10
C GLY A 317 28.91 23.07 -6.41
N GLY A 318 29.83 22.53 -7.21
CA GLY A 318 30.84 23.26 -7.98
C GLY A 318 30.65 22.88 -9.44
#